data_AF-A0A2T0SNT3-F1
#
_entry.id   AF-A0A2T0SNT3-F1
#
_cell.length_a   1.000
_cell.length_b   1.000
_cell.length_c   1.000
_cell.angle_alpha   90.00
_cell.angle_beta   90.00
_cell.angle_gamma   90.00
#
_symmetry.space_group_name_H-M   'P 1'
#
loop_
_entity.id
_entity.type
_entity.pdbx_description
1 polymer ?
#
loop_
_entity_poly.entity_id
_entity_poly.type
_entity_poly.pdbx_seq_one_letter_code
_entity_poly.pdbx_strand_id
1 'polypeptide(L)'
;MAKSNATHNTTTPEVPALKSHQTFNQATGEIGSKFKYLEGHPRQYRFDAKEGTFSINGTEKLGPTLSFQPFAWRIFNDSILNMGPKLWAELFFVDEKNCVSVVMFHGYSVDNIFRLIEPLYYDDQTLADVVITVVAEKKENTKITPKGIYYIANFSYKLAKDTDRTAQLKEFGQDTRIFRQETVTDLATIKTALNYYNPFANGDEPEALPEGSTQQEVNDAVEQHYAEQAEQTEQ
;
A
#
# COMPACT_ATOMS: atom_id res chain seq x y z
N MET A 1 24.11 -22.41 66.62
CA MET A 1 22.98 -22.02 65.75
C MET A 1 23.50 -20.98 64.76
N ALA A 2 23.82 -21.39 63.53
CA ALA A 2 24.26 -20.50 62.46
C ALA A 2 23.09 -20.25 61.51
N LYS A 3 22.68 -18.99 61.34
CA LYS A 3 21.64 -18.59 60.39
C LYS A 3 22.25 -18.52 58.99
N SER A 4 21.75 -19.37 58.10
CA SER A 4 22.02 -19.30 56.66
C SER A 4 21.28 -18.09 56.08
N ASN A 5 22.04 -17.14 55.51
CA ASN A 5 21.48 -16.09 54.67
C ASN A 5 21.34 -16.67 53.25
N ALA A 6 20.09 -16.93 52.85
CA ALA A 6 19.76 -17.22 51.46
C ALA A 6 19.71 -15.90 50.69
N THR A 7 20.69 -15.68 49.82
CA THR A 7 20.68 -14.58 48.86
C THR A 7 19.67 -14.92 47.77
N HIS A 8 18.51 -14.26 47.76
CA HIS A 8 17.61 -14.29 46.62
C HIS A 8 18.24 -13.47 45.48
N ASN A 9 18.79 -14.17 44.48
CA ASN A 9 19.10 -13.56 43.20
C ASN A 9 17.79 -13.22 42.50
N THR A 10 17.39 -11.96 42.57
CA THR A 10 16.33 -11.40 41.72
C THR A 10 16.95 -11.19 40.34
N THR A 11 16.88 -12.20 39.49
CA THR A 11 17.20 -12.05 38.06
C THR A 11 16.12 -11.16 37.45
N THR A 12 16.41 -9.87 37.28
CA THR A 12 15.59 -8.97 36.45
C THR A 12 15.51 -9.59 35.06
N PRO A 13 14.32 -9.90 34.51
CA PRO A 13 14.22 -10.44 33.17
C PRO A 13 14.81 -9.44 32.18
N GLU A 14 15.77 -9.90 31.39
CA GLU A 14 16.42 -9.14 30.33
C GLU A 14 15.35 -8.80 29.28
N VAL A 15 14.97 -7.52 29.19
CA VAL A 15 13.99 -7.07 28.21
C VAL A 15 14.68 -7.13 26.83
N PRO A 16 14.17 -7.92 25.88
CA PRO A 16 14.75 -7.98 24.54
C PRO A 16 14.78 -6.59 23.90
N ALA A 17 15.85 -6.26 23.18
CA ALA A 17 15.96 -5.00 22.46
C ALA A 17 14.84 -4.92 21.41
N LEU A 18 13.81 -4.12 21.70
CA LEU A 18 12.67 -3.94 20.80
C LEU A 18 13.04 -3.04 19.63
N LYS A 19 12.58 -3.42 18.43
CA LYS A 19 12.58 -2.51 17.28
C LYS A 19 11.65 -1.33 17.53
N SER A 20 11.85 -0.23 16.81
CA SER A 20 11.15 1.03 17.06
C SER A 20 9.62 0.91 16.90
N HIS A 21 9.16 0.00 16.04
CA HIS A 21 7.75 -0.28 15.77
C HIS A 21 7.14 -1.38 16.65
N GLN A 22 7.90 -1.99 17.55
CA GLN A 22 7.45 -3.09 18.41
C GLN A 22 6.97 -2.61 19.79
N THR A 23 6.11 -3.42 20.41
CA THR A 23 5.67 -3.28 21.81
C THR A 23 5.91 -4.59 22.55
N PHE A 24 6.17 -4.52 23.85
CA PHE A 24 6.28 -5.71 24.70
C PHE A 24 5.08 -5.79 25.63
N ASN A 25 4.34 -6.90 25.56
CA ASN A 25 3.25 -7.18 26.46
C ASN A 25 3.78 -7.89 27.70
N GLN A 26 3.84 -7.19 28.84
CA GLN A 26 4.35 -7.74 30.10
C GLN A 26 3.50 -8.91 30.64
N ALA A 27 2.20 -8.96 30.31
CA ALA A 27 1.30 -9.99 30.82
C ALA A 27 1.44 -11.31 30.05
N THR A 28 1.71 -11.25 28.74
CA THR A 28 1.85 -12.45 27.88
C THR A 28 3.31 -12.80 27.58
N GLY A 29 4.23 -11.85 27.76
CA GLY A 29 5.63 -11.98 27.34
C GLY A 29 5.84 -11.85 25.83
N GLU A 30 4.80 -11.49 25.08
CA GLU A 30 4.85 -11.42 23.62
C GLU A 30 5.32 -10.05 23.12
N ILE A 31 6.04 -10.07 21.99
CA ILE A 31 6.38 -8.87 21.23
C ILE A 31 5.28 -8.63 20.19
N GLY A 32 4.56 -7.52 20.32
CA GLY A 32 3.55 -7.06 19.38
C GLY A 32 4.05 -5.95 18.47
N SER A 33 3.22 -5.55 17.50
CA SER A 33 3.45 -4.38 16.67
C SER A 33 2.64 -3.18 17.17
N LYS A 34 3.20 -1.97 17.05
CA LYS A 34 2.47 -0.71 17.22
C LYS A 34 1.42 -0.48 16.14
N PHE A 35 1.56 -1.12 14.97
CA PHE A 35 0.63 -1.00 13.85
C PHE A 35 -0.17 -2.29 13.68
N LYS A 36 -1.49 -2.12 13.54
CA LYS A 36 -2.43 -3.20 13.25
C LYS A 36 -2.43 -3.47 11.76
N TYR A 37 -2.05 -4.69 11.40
CA TYR A 37 -2.05 -5.13 10.03
C TYR A 37 -2.49 -6.59 9.99
N LEU A 38 -3.60 -6.84 9.28
CA LEU A 38 -3.94 -8.19 8.85
C LEU A 38 -3.22 -8.38 7.52
N GLU A 39 -2.23 -9.27 7.49
CA GLU A 39 -1.35 -9.45 6.33
C GLU A 39 -2.16 -9.70 5.05
N GLY A 40 -1.87 -8.96 3.97
CA GLY A 40 -2.61 -9.04 2.71
C GLY A 40 -3.95 -8.29 2.69
N HIS A 41 -4.44 -7.82 3.84
CA HIS A 41 -5.74 -7.16 4.00
C HIS A 41 -5.62 -5.77 4.66
N PRO A 42 -4.90 -4.81 4.04
CA PRO A 42 -4.86 -3.44 4.52
C PRO A 42 -6.26 -2.81 4.50
N ARG A 43 -6.52 -1.87 5.42
CA ARG A 43 -7.77 -1.10 5.44
C ARG A 43 -7.90 -0.27 4.16
N GLN A 44 -9.02 -0.38 3.46
CA GLN A 44 -9.14 0.20 2.12
C GLN A 44 -9.61 1.65 2.18
N TYR A 45 -8.80 2.56 1.64
CA TYR A 45 -9.21 3.91 1.30
C TYR A 45 -9.49 3.97 -0.20
N ARG A 46 -10.66 4.47 -0.58
CA ARG A 46 -11.13 4.52 -1.98
C ARG A 46 -11.27 5.95 -2.43
N PHE A 47 -10.75 6.25 -3.61
CA PHE A 47 -11.00 7.49 -4.33
C PHE A 47 -12.09 7.26 -5.38
N ASP A 48 -13.24 7.91 -5.21
CA ASP A 48 -14.31 7.90 -6.22
C ASP A 48 -14.07 9.05 -7.22
N ALA A 49 -13.63 8.70 -8.43
CA ALA A 49 -13.37 9.66 -9.50
C ALA A 49 -14.65 10.22 -10.16
N LYS A 50 -15.83 9.65 -9.90
CA LYS A 50 -17.11 10.19 -10.37
C LYS A 50 -17.59 11.29 -9.44
N GLU A 51 -17.48 11.07 -8.13
CA GLU A 51 -17.96 12.01 -7.12
C GLU A 51 -16.87 12.96 -6.58
N GLY A 52 -15.60 12.64 -6.80
CA GLY A 52 -14.48 13.40 -6.27
C GLY A 52 -14.36 13.30 -4.76
N THR A 53 -14.64 12.12 -4.19
CA THR A 53 -14.61 11.91 -2.74
C THR A 53 -13.79 10.70 -2.34
N PHE A 54 -13.13 10.80 -1.19
CA PHE A 54 -12.48 9.69 -0.51
C PHE A 54 -13.46 9.01 0.45
N SER A 55 -13.29 7.71 0.63
CA SER A 55 -14.02 6.95 1.63
C SER A 55 -13.19 5.82 2.22
N ILE A 56 -13.56 5.35 3.41
CA ILE A 56 -13.00 4.14 4.02
C ILE A 56 -13.94 2.97 3.76
N ASN A 57 -13.39 1.88 3.23
CA ASN A 57 -14.08 0.66 2.82
C ASN A 57 -15.28 0.90 1.87
N GLY A 58 -15.32 2.05 1.20
CA GLY A 58 -16.43 2.44 0.31
C GLY A 58 -17.69 2.95 1.02
N THR A 59 -17.69 3.10 2.34
CA THR A 59 -18.90 3.46 3.11
C THR A 59 -18.74 4.75 3.91
N GLU A 60 -17.62 4.93 4.61
CA GLU A 60 -17.36 6.10 5.44
C GLU A 60 -16.74 7.23 4.61
N LYS A 61 -17.51 8.25 4.25
CA LYS A 61 -17.04 9.36 3.42
C LYS A 61 -16.11 10.30 4.20
N LEU A 62 -14.96 10.62 3.60
CA LEU A 62 -13.94 11.53 4.15
C LEU A 62 -13.93 12.92 3.50
N GLY A 63 -14.64 13.08 2.38
CA GLY A 63 -14.64 14.32 1.60
C GLY A 63 -13.60 14.33 0.48
N PRO A 64 -13.27 15.50 -0.10
CA PRO A 64 -12.49 15.59 -1.34
C PRO A 64 -10.97 15.55 -1.13
N THR A 65 -10.49 15.45 0.11
CA THR A 65 -9.07 15.54 0.45
C THR A 65 -8.64 14.39 1.35
N LEU A 66 -7.45 13.87 1.12
CA LEU A 66 -6.81 12.85 1.97
C LEU A 66 -5.34 13.20 2.18
N SER A 67 -4.87 13.20 3.43
CA SER A 67 -3.46 13.44 3.77
C SER A 67 -2.88 12.26 4.54
N PHE A 68 -1.70 11.79 4.13
CA PHE A 68 -1.04 10.62 4.73
C PHE A 68 0.45 10.58 4.39
N GLN A 69 1.22 9.85 5.17
CA GLN A 69 2.62 9.52 4.88
C GLN A 69 2.71 8.07 4.39
N PRO A 70 3.04 7.84 3.11
CA PRO A 70 3.34 6.50 2.61
C PRO A 70 4.51 5.86 3.37
N PHE A 71 4.55 4.55 3.45
CA PHE A 71 5.74 3.81 3.90
C PHE A 71 6.07 2.58 3.04
N ALA A 72 5.12 2.18 2.19
CA ALA A 72 5.31 1.21 1.13
C ALA A 72 4.45 1.61 -0.08
N TRP A 73 4.87 1.21 -1.27
CA TRP A 73 4.09 1.40 -2.50
C TRP A 73 4.52 0.47 -3.61
N ARG A 74 3.65 0.37 -4.61
CA ARG A 74 4.00 -0.08 -5.95
C ARG A 74 3.29 0.76 -7.00
N ILE A 75 3.97 1.00 -8.12
CA ILE A 75 3.38 1.51 -9.36
C ILE A 75 3.62 0.45 -10.42
N PHE A 76 2.56 0.00 -11.09
CA PHE A 76 2.60 -1.21 -11.90
C PHE A 76 1.53 -1.17 -13.01
N ASN A 77 1.77 -1.91 -14.10
CA ASN A 77 0.74 -2.17 -15.10
C ASN A 77 0.10 -3.53 -14.85
N ASP A 78 -1.23 -3.59 -14.91
CA ASP A 78 -1.97 -4.84 -14.77
C ASP A 78 -3.43 -4.70 -15.21
N SER A 79 -4.09 -5.83 -15.46
CA SER A 79 -5.54 -5.96 -15.64
C SER A 79 -6.18 -6.54 -14.38
N ILE A 80 -6.50 -5.67 -13.42
CA ILE A 80 -7.13 -6.05 -12.15
C ILE A 80 -8.51 -5.43 -12.00
N LEU A 81 -9.32 -6.02 -11.12
CA LEU A 81 -10.64 -5.52 -10.73
C LEU A 81 -11.63 -5.38 -11.90
N ASN A 82 -11.46 -6.19 -12.96
CA ASN A 82 -12.28 -6.16 -14.17
C ASN A 82 -12.31 -4.78 -14.86
N MET A 83 -11.18 -4.06 -14.82
CA MET A 83 -11.06 -2.72 -15.44
C MET A 83 -10.17 -2.69 -16.69
N GLY A 84 -9.71 -3.85 -17.16
CA GLY A 84 -8.74 -3.96 -18.25
C GLY A 84 -7.34 -3.45 -17.87
N PRO A 85 -6.37 -3.50 -18.81
CA PRO A 85 -5.00 -3.08 -18.55
C PRO A 85 -4.92 -1.59 -18.21
N LYS A 86 -4.33 -1.27 -17.06
CA LYS A 86 -4.05 0.11 -16.63
C LYS A 86 -2.73 0.20 -15.93
N LEU A 87 -2.23 1.44 -15.88
CA LEU A 87 -1.23 1.85 -14.92
C LEU A 87 -1.90 2.16 -13.58
N TRP A 88 -1.47 1.47 -12.54
CA TRP A 88 -1.95 1.55 -11.16
C TRP A 88 -0.87 2.11 -10.24
N ALA A 89 -1.28 2.80 -9.19
CA ALA A 89 -0.44 3.14 -8.05
C ALA A 89 -1.15 2.76 -6.75
N GLU A 90 -0.52 1.93 -5.93
CA GLU A 90 -0.97 1.60 -4.58
C GLU A 90 -0.01 2.21 -3.57
N LEU A 91 -0.54 3.04 -2.66
CA LEU A 91 0.22 3.70 -1.61
C LEU A 91 -0.29 3.20 -0.25
N PHE A 92 0.62 2.59 0.51
CA PHE A 92 0.33 2.06 1.84
C PHE A 92 0.78 3.05 2.91
N PHE A 93 -0.06 3.26 3.92
CA PHE A 93 0.17 4.19 5.02
C PHE A 93 -0.41 3.65 6.32
N VAL A 94 -0.08 4.27 7.45
CA VAL A 94 -0.71 3.97 8.73
C VAL A 94 -1.72 5.08 9.04
N ASP A 95 -2.99 4.71 9.25
CA ASP A 95 -4.06 5.66 9.55
C ASP A 95 -4.03 6.15 11.01
N GLU A 96 -4.93 7.08 11.34
CA GLU A 96 -5.09 7.64 12.69
C GLU A 96 -5.43 6.60 13.77
N LYS A 97 -5.91 5.41 13.37
CA LYS A 97 -6.21 4.28 14.27
C LYS A 97 -5.04 3.31 14.36
N ASN A 98 -3.86 3.66 13.84
CA ASN A 98 -2.70 2.79 13.71
C ASN A 98 -2.94 1.53 12.87
N CYS A 99 -3.89 1.57 11.93
CA CYS A 99 -4.12 0.49 10.98
C CYS A 99 -3.30 0.71 9.71
N VAL A 100 -2.62 -0.33 9.24
CA VAL A 100 -2.07 -0.35 7.88
C VAL A 100 -3.22 -0.26 6.89
N SER A 101 -3.14 0.74 6.05
CA SER A 101 -4.17 1.18 5.13
C SER A 101 -3.57 1.35 3.73
N VAL A 102 -4.41 1.31 2.72
CA VAL A 102 -4.00 1.46 1.32
C VAL A 102 -4.96 2.37 0.58
N VAL A 103 -4.43 3.24 -0.27
CA VAL A 103 -5.21 3.96 -1.29
C VAL A 103 -4.64 3.64 -2.67
N MET A 104 -5.54 3.41 -3.62
CA MET A 104 -5.18 3.03 -4.99
C MET A 104 -5.68 4.07 -5.99
N PHE A 105 -4.84 4.37 -6.98
CA PHE A 105 -5.12 5.29 -8.07
C PHE A 105 -4.81 4.64 -9.42
N HIS A 106 -5.44 5.14 -10.49
CA HIS A 106 -5.14 4.73 -11.87
C HIS A 106 -5.26 5.92 -12.84
N GLY A 107 -4.80 5.74 -14.07
CA GLY A 107 -4.92 6.74 -15.15
C GLY A 107 -4.23 8.06 -14.83
N TYR A 108 -4.86 9.19 -15.17
CA TYR A 108 -4.28 10.53 -14.97
C TYR A 108 -3.85 10.86 -13.53
N SER A 109 -4.48 10.22 -12.55
CA SER A 109 -4.06 10.35 -11.15
C SER A 109 -2.65 9.81 -10.92
N VAL A 110 -2.25 8.72 -11.60
CA VAL A 110 -0.90 8.16 -11.48
C VAL A 110 0.14 9.05 -12.14
N ASP A 111 -0.18 9.67 -13.28
CA ASP A 111 0.70 10.63 -13.92
C ASP A 111 1.04 11.82 -12.99
N ASN A 112 0.05 12.27 -12.20
CA ASN A 112 0.27 13.33 -11.22
C ASN A 112 1.16 12.88 -10.04
N ILE A 113 1.18 11.58 -9.69
CA ILE A 113 2.11 11.05 -8.68
C ILE A 113 3.55 11.13 -9.18
N PHE A 114 3.81 10.80 -10.46
CA PHE A 114 5.18 10.88 -11.01
C PHE A 114 5.76 12.29 -10.96
N ARG A 115 4.94 13.32 -11.19
CA ARG A 115 5.36 14.73 -11.04
C ARG A 115 5.77 15.11 -9.61
N LEU A 116 5.27 14.36 -8.62
CA LEU A 116 5.66 14.52 -7.22
C LEU A 116 6.93 13.73 -6.90
N ILE A 117 7.11 12.53 -7.48
CA ILE A 117 8.29 11.69 -7.25
C ILE A 117 9.56 12.33 -7.82
N GLU A 118 9.49 12.93 -9.00
CA GLU A 118 10.66 13.48 -9.69
C GLU A 118 11.48 14.48 -8.84
N PRO A 119 10.90 15.55 -8.26
CA PRO A 119 11.68 16.46 -7.41
C PRO A 119 12.20 15.78 -6.14
N LEU A 120 11.44 14.86 -5.52
CA LEU A 120 11.91 14.13 -4.34
C LEU A 120 13.16 13.31 -4.64
N TYR A 121 13.20 12.66 -5.80
CA TYR A 121 14.35 11.87 -6.22
C TYR A 121 15.63 12.71 -6.31
N TYR A 122 15.53 13.93 -6.87
CA TYR A 122 16.68 14.83 -6.97
C TYR A 122 17.09 15.47 -5.63
N ASP A 123 16.23 15.40 -4.62
CA ASP A 123 16.49 15.83 -3.24
C ASP A 123 16.92 14.66 -2.32
N ASP A 124 17.24 13.48 -2.88
CA ASP A 124 17.54 12.23 -2.15
C ASP A 124 16.42 11.82 -1.16
N GLN A 125 15.18 12.16 -1.50
CA GLN A 125 13.98 11.83 -0.75
C GLN A 125 13.09 10.83 -1.49
N THR A 126 12.18 10.20 -0.76
CA THR A 126 11.17 9.31 -1.32
C THR A 126 9.77 9.68 -0.86
N LEU A 127 8.74 8.98 -1.37
CA LEU A 127 7.38 9.11 -0.86
C LEU A 127 7.28 8.78 0.64
N ALA A 128 8.23 8.01 1.20
CA ALA A 128 8.26 7.69 2.62
C ALA A 128 8.72 8.87 3.51
N ASP A 129 9.31 9.91 2.92
CA ASP A 129 9.88 11.06 3.64
C ASP A 129 8.92 12.25 3.74
N VAL A 130 7.72 12.11 3.16
CA VAL A 130 6.77 13.22 3.01
C VAL A 130 5.37 12.86 3.48
N VAL A 131 4.66 13.87 3.94
CA VAL A 131 3.21 13.82 4.07
C VAL A 131 2.62 14.31 2.75
N ILE A 132 1.99 13.39 2.02
CA ILE A 132 1.25 13.68 0.80
C ILE A 132 -0.12 14.22 1.18
N THR A 133 -0.59 15.23 0.45
CA THR A 133 -1.98 15.66 0.45
C THR A 133 -2.53 15.52 -0.96
N VAL A 134 -3.58 14.71 -1.07
CA VAL A 134 -4.30 14.41 -2.31
C VAL A 134 -5.62 15.16 -2.30
N VAL A 135 -5.91 15.90 -3.37
CA VAL A 135 -7.16 16.66 -3.54
C VAL A 135 -7.85 16.19 -4.81
N ALA A 136 -9.16 15.95 -4.72
CA ALA A 136 -10.01 15.67 -5.87
C ALA A 136 -10.18 16.92 -6.73
N GLU A 137 -9.60 16.93 -7.92
CA GLU A 137 -9.69 18.03 -8.87
C GLU A 137 -10.74 17.72 -9.95
N LYS A 138 -11.76 18.58 -10.05
CA LYS A 138 -12.80 18.46 -11.08
C LYS A 138 -12.23 18.76 -12.47
N LYS A 139 -12.53 17.89 -13.42
CA LYS A 139 -12.23 18.04 -14.86
C LYS A 139 -13.51 17.92 -15.68
N GLU A 140 -13.50 18.56 -16.85
CA GLU A 140 -14.56 18.44 -17.85
C GLU A 140 -14.04 17.70 -19.07
N ASN A 141 -14.78 16.71 -19.54
CA ASN A 141 -14.54 16.06 -20.81
C ASN A 141 -15.18 16.92 -21.91
N THR A 142 -14.34 17.69 -22.61
CA THR A 142 -14.75 18.58 -23.70
C THR A 142 -14.99 17.86 -25.02
N LYS A 143 -14.75 16.54 -25.10
CA LYS A 143 -14.88 15.74 -26.33
C LYS A 143 -16.29 15.15 -26.54
N ILE A 144 -17.17 15.23 -25.55
CA ILE A 144 -18.54 14.70 -25.61
C ILE A 144 -19.58 15.77 -25.26
N THR A 145 -20.79 15.66 -25.83
CA THR A 145 -21.92 16.56 -25.56
C THR A 145 -23.13 15.73 -25.11
N PRO A 146 -23.67 15.96 -23.90
CA PRO A 146 -23.26 16.94 -22.90
C PRO A 146 -21.87 16.61 -22.29
N LYS A 147 -21.17 17.65 -21.81
CA LYS A 147 -19.83 17.50 -21.21
C LYS A 147 -19.91 16.55 -20.00
N GLY A 148 -19.10 15.49 -20.02
CA GLY A 148 -18.91 14.62 -18.87
C GLY A 148 -18.07 15.30 -17.80
N ILE A 149 -18.45 15.20 -16.53
CA ILE A 149 -17.62 15.63 -15.40
C ILE A 149 -16.94 14.40 -14.80
N TYR A 150 -15.65 14.54 -14.49
CA TYR A 150 -14.89 13.52 -13.76
C TYR A 150 -13.88 14.22 -12.84
N TYR A 151 -13.34 13.49 -11.88
CA TYR A 151 -12.35 13.98 -10.94
C TYR A 151 -11.05 13.20 -11.09
N ILE A 152 -9.93 13.91 -10.94
CA ILE A 152 -8.61 13.30 -10.87
C ILE A 152 -7.99 13.62 -9.51
N ALA A 153 -7.06 12.78 -9.05
CA ALA A 153 -6.29 13.06 -7.86
C ALA A 153 -5.13 14.01 -8.21
N ASN A 154 -5.07 15.15 -7.56
CA ASN A 154 -3.93 16.06 -7.62
C ASN A 154 -3.13 15.98 -6.32
N PHE A 155 -1.81 15.93 -6.43
CA PHE A 155 -0.92 15.61 -5.32
C PHE A 155 -0.05 16.81 -4.96
N SER A 156 0.15 16.99 -3.66
CA SER A 156 1.11 17.94 -3.10
C SER A 156 1.78 17.30 -1.89
N TYR A 157 2.92 17.84 -1.45
CA TYR A 157 3.63 17.28 -0.30
C TYR A 157 4.24 18.35 0.60
N LYS A 158 4.54 17.92 1.82
CA LYS A 158 5.46 18.58 2.74
C LYS A 158 6.38 17.50 3.32
N LEU A 159 7.64 17.86 3.61
CA LEU A 159 8.53 16.98 4.36
C LEU A 159 7.85 16.57 5.68
N ALA A 160 7.97 15.29 6.02
CA ALA A 160 7.48 14.78 7.30
C ALA A 160 8.26 15.46 8.42
N LYS A 161 7.55 16.04 9.39
CA LYS A 161 8.18 16.75 10.52
C LYS A 161 8.67 15.81 11.61
N ASP A 162 8.01 14.65 11.73
CA ASP A 162 8.31 13.65 12.75
C ASP A 162 9.27 12.61 12.16
N THR A 163 10.57 12.84 12.41
CA THR A 163 11.64 11.98 11.91
C THR A 163 11.63 10.61 12.58
N ASP A 164 11.23 10.53 13.85
CA ASP A 164 11.17 9.27 14.59
C ASP A 164 10.04 8.40 14.07
N ARG A 165 8.86 9.00 13.82
CA ARG A 165 7.74 8.31 13.16
C ARG A 165 8.13 7.84 11.76
N THR A 166 8.83 8.68 11.00
CA THR A 166 9.31 8.34 9.65
C THR A 166 10.25 7.14 9.68
N ALA A 167 11.25 7.15 10.56
CA ALA A 167 12.18 6.04 10.75
C ALA A 167 11.44 4.76 11.15
N GLN A 168 10.48 4.87 12.08
CA GLN A 168 9.67 3.75 12.54
C GLN A 168 8.79 3.14 11.44
N LEU A 169 8.20 3.97 10.58
CA LEU A 169 7.42 3.50 9.42
C LEU A 169 8.30 2.78 8.40
N LYS A 170 9.50 3.32 8.13
CA LYS A 170 10.47 2.70 7.23
C LYS A 170 10.95 1.35 7.74
N GLU A 171 11.33 1.27 9.02
CA GLU A 171 11.75 0.01 9.66
C GLU A 171 10.61 -1.03 9.62
N PHE A 172 9.38 -0.62 9.96
CA PHE A 172 8.23 -1.51 9.87
C PHE A 172 7.98 -2.04 8.46
N GLY A 173 8.09 -1.18 7.43
CA GLY A 173 7.93 -1.58 6.03
C GLY A 173 9.00 -2.56 5.55
N GLN A 174 10.23 -2.47 6.08
CA GLN A 174 11.31 -3.39 5.76
C GLN A 174 11.13 -4.76 6.40
N ASP A 175 10.50 -4.80 7.59
CA ASP A 175 10.32 -6.01 8.38
C ASP A 175 9.01 -6.76 8.10
N THR A 176 8.10 -6.18 7.32
CA THR A 176 6.73 -6.68 7.14
C THR A 176 6.40 -6.93 5.68
N ARG A 177 5.68 -8.02 5.39
CA ARG A 177 5.16 -8.31 4.05
C ARG A 177 3.96 -7.42 3.72
N ILE A 178 4.23 -6.24 3.16
CA ILE A 178 3.16 -5.29 2.79
C ILE A 178 2.65 -5.56 1.38
N PHE A 179 1.39 -5.98 1.28
CA PHE A 179 0.70 -6.18 0.01
C PHE A 179 -0.81 -6.16 0.21
N ARG A 180 -1.57 -6.14 -0.88
CA ARG A 180 -3.03 -6.29 -0.89
C ARG A 180 -3.39 -7.49 -1.74
N GLN A 181 -3.85 -8.57 -1.12
CA GLN A 181 -4.12 -9.84 -1.78
C GLN A 181 -5.06 -9.70 -2.99
N GLU A 182 -6.09 -8.85 -2.88
CA GLU A 182 -7.09 -8.61 -3.94
C GLU A 182 -6.51 -8.01 -5.24
N THR A 183 -5.31 -7.41 -5.19
CA THR A 183 -4.72 -6.72 -6.35
C THR A 183 -3.36 -7.28 -6.75
N VAL A 184 -2.87 -8.32 -6.09
CA VAL A 184 -1.63 -8.99 -6.49
C VAL A 184 -1.93 -10.06 -7.54
N THR A 185 -1.18 -10.01 -8.63
CA THR A 185 -1.15 -11.01 -9.69
C THR A 185 0.29 -11.42 -9.96
N ASP A 186 0.49 -12.56 -10.61
CA ASP A 186 1.77 -13.02 -11.17
C ASP A 186 2.16 -12.31 -12.49
N LEU A 187 1.22 -11.57 -13.09
CA LEU A 187 1.38 -10.92 -14.40
C LEU A 187 1.68 -9.42 -14.31
N ALA A 188 1.62 -8.86 -13.10
CA ALA A 188 1.87 -7.44 -12.86
C ALA A 188 3.30 -7.02 -13.27
N THR A 189 3.39 -6.07 -14.20
CA THR A 189 4.68 -5.45 -14.55
C THR A 189 4.95 -4.26 -13.63
N ILE A 190 5.80 -4.47 -12.61
CA ILE A 190 6.20 -3.43 -11.65
C ILE A 190 7.12 -2.39 -12.31
N LYS A 191 6.75 -1.11 -12.23
CA LYS A 191 7.61 0.03 -12.64
C LYS A 191 8.51 0.51 -11.52
N THR A 192 7.96 0.67 -10.32
CA THR A 192 8.70 1.04 -9.11
C THR A 192 7.96 0.53 -7.89
N ALA A 193 8.72 0.17 -6.87
CA ALA A 193 8.20 -0.28 -5.59
C ALA A 193 9.17 0.07 -4.46
N LEU A 194 8.64 0.29 -3.27
CA LEU A 194 9.39 0.35 -2.02
C LEU A 194 8.62 -0.42 -0.96
N ASN A 195 9.30 -1.29 -0.20
CA ASN A 195 8.73 -2.06 0.91
C ASN A 195 7.46 -2.87 0.54
N TYR A 196 7.17 -3.03 -0.75
CA TYR A 196 6.08 -3.86 -1.25
C TYR A 196 6.57 -5.29 -1.43
N TYR A 197 5.78 -6.23 -0.93
CA TYR A 197 6.05 -7.66 -1.05
C TYR A 197 5.22 -8.26 -2.18
N ASN A 198 5.88 -8.84 -3.19
CA ASN A 198 5.20 -9.63 -4.21
C ASN A 198 5.26 -11.12 -3.82
N PRO A 199 4.15 -11.76 -3.39
CA PRO A 199 4.14 -13.19 -3.07
C PRO A 199 4.46 -14.10 -4.27
N PHE A 200 4.30 -13.61 -5.51
CA PHE A 200 4.59 -14.38 -6.73
C PHE A 200 6.02 -14.19 -7.27
N ALA A 201 6.81 -13.26 -6.72
CA ALA A 201 8.17 -13.00 -7.21
C ALA A 201 9.16 -14.17 -6.99
N ASN A 202 8.76 -15.21 -6.25
CA ASN A 202 9.52 -16.45 -6.06
C ASN A 202 8.96 -17.63 -6.90
N GLY A 203 8.01 -17.38 -7.81
CA GLY A 203 7.55 -18.36 -8.79
C GLY A 203 8.50 -18.47 -9.98
N ASP A 204 8.50 -19.63 -10.65
CA ASP A 204 9.30 -19.88 -11.85
C ASP A 204 9.12 -18.78 -12.91
N GLU A 205 10.14 -18.57 -13.75
CA GLU A 205 10.06 -17.61 -14.85
C GLU A 205 8.75 -17.82 -15.63
N PRO A 206 7.98 -16.74 -15.90
CA PRO A 206 6.73 -16.86 -16.64
C PRO A 206 7.02 -17.52 -17.98
N GLU A 207 6.26 -18.58 -18.27
CA GLU A 207 6.40 -19.34 -19.51
C GLU A 207 6.28 -18.37 -20.69
N ALA A 208 7.28 -18.38 -21.57
CA ALA A 208 7.34 -17.42 -22.67
C ALA A 208 6.05 -17.48 -23.49
N LEU A 209 5.46 -16.31 -23.74
CA LEU A 209 4.25 -16.22 -24.56
C LEU A 209 4.50 -16.86 -25.93
N PRO A 210 3.51 -17.57 -26.50
CA PRO A 210 3.61 -18.11 -27.85
C PRO A 210 3.99 -17.02 -28.86
N GLU A 211 4.92 -17.31 -29.77
CA GLU A 211 5.29 -16.38 -30.84
C GLU A 211 4.04 -15.97 -31.64
N GLY A 212 3.82 -14.66 -31.77
CA GLY A 212 2.67 -14.10 -32.47
C GLY A 212 1.46 -13.78 -31.59
N SER A 213 1.52 -14.07 -30.28
CA SER A 213 0.47 -13.65 -29.33
C SER A 213 0.28 -12.13 -29.37
N THR A 214 -0.95 -11.70 -29.62
CA THR A 214 -1.33 -10.29 -29.55
C THR A 214 -1.55 -9.88 -28.10
N GLN A 215 -1.35 -8.59 -27.81
CA GLN A 215 -1.63 -8.05 -26.47
C GLN A 215 -3.08 -8.27 -26.02
N GLN A 216 -4.03 -8.32 -26.96
CA GLN A 216 -5.43 -8.58 -26.66
C GLN A 216 -5.64 -10.02 -26.19
N GLU A 217 -5.08 -11.00 -26.90
CA GLU A 217 -5.17 -12.42 -26.52
C GLU A 217 -4.53 -12.70 -25.16
N VAL A 218 -3.42 -12.01 -24.85
CA VAL A 218 -2.81 -12.07 -23.51
C VAL A 218 -3.81 -11.56 -22.47
N ASN A 219 -4.38 -10.37 -22.67
CA ASN A 219 -5.32 -9.79 -21.71
C ASN A 219 -6.57 -10.68 -21.50
N ASP A 220 -7.11 -11.25 -22.57
CA ASP A 220 -8.29 -12.13 -22.52
C ASP A 220 -7.98 -13.42 -21.74
N ALA A 221 -6.80 -14.02 -21.96
CA ALA A 221 -6.35 -15.20 -21.22
C ALA A 221 -6.12 -14.90 -19.73
N VAL A 222 -5.58 -13.73 -19.40
CA VAL A 222 -5.41 -13.28 -18.00
C VAL A 222 -6.77 -13.14 -17.31
N GLU A 223 -7.73 -12.45 -17.95
CA GLU A 223 -9.07 -12.27 -17.39
C GLU A 223 -9.77 -13.62 -17.15
N GLN A 224 -9.63 -14.56 -18.09
CA GLN A 224 -10.17 -15.91 -17.94
C GLN A 224 -9.53 -16.66 -16.76
N HIS A 225 -8.20 -16.63 -16.63
CA HIS A 225 -7.49 -17.32 -15.55
C HIS A 225 -7.96 -16.85 -14.16
N TYR A 226 -8.08 -15.54 -13.96
CA TYR A 226 -8.50 -14.99 -12.67
C TYR A 226 -10.00 -15.15 -12.40
N ALA A 227 -10.85 -15.15 -13.44
CA ALA A 227 -12.27 -15.48 -13.30
C ALA A 227 -12.45 -16.93 -12.82
N GLU A 228 -11.69 -17.88 -13.38
CA GLU A 228 -11.73 -19.30 -13.00
C GLU A 228 -11.24 -19.52 -11.56
N GLN A 229 -10.21 -18.81 -11.11
CA GLN A 229 -9.75 -18.89 -9.71
C GLN A 229 -10.74 -18.29 -8.70
N ALA A 230 -11.42 -17.21 -9.07
CA ALA A 230 -12.44 -16.60 -8.21
C ALA A 230 -13.62 -17.56 -7.97
N GLU A 231 -14.06 -18.29 -9.00
CA GLU A 231 -15.14 -19.29 -8.89
C GLU A 231 -14.77 -20.50 -8.02
N GLN A 232 -13.48 -20.88 -8.00
CA GLN A 232 -13.00 -22.01 -7.19
C GLN A 232 -12.88 -21.70 -5.70
N THR A 233 -12.87 -20.43 -5.31
CA THR A 233 -12.74 -20.01 -3.91
C THR A 233 -14.11 -19.88 -3.21
N GLU A 234 -15.21 -19.98 -3.96
CA GLU A 234 -16.59 -19.91 -3.45
C GLU A 234 -17.26 -21.29 -3.23
N GLN A 235 -16.52 -22.40 -3.40
CA GLN A 235 -16.95 -23.78 -3.09
C GLN A 235 -16.30 -24.31 -1.82
#